data_AF-A0A2V7L8W6-F1
#
_entry.id   AF-A0A2V7L8W6-F1
#
_cell.length_a   1.000
_cell.length_b   1.000
_cell.length_c   1.000
_cell.angle_alpha   90.00
_cell.angle_beta   90.00
_cell.angle_gamma   90.00
#
_symmetry.space_group_name_H-M   'P 1'
#
loop_
_entity.id
_entity.type
_entity.pdbx_description
1 polymer ?
#
loop_
_entity_poly.entity_id
_entity_poly.type
_entity_poly.pdbx_seq_one_letter_code
_entity_poly.pdbx_strand_id
1 'polypeptide(L)'
;MKPLRLPPAPPGLADVAILCLLGGVIATVVAFAREFQAPFAQAVQIDLRPAALPRYTLYSLSRGVTALVISYVFALAYGWTAAKSRAAERLLLPLLDILQSIPVLGFLPGLVLGLMSLFPARNMG
;
A
#
# COMPACT_ATOMS: atom_id res chain seq x y z
N MET A 1 46.81 21.27 23.44
CA MET A 1 45.47 21.76 23.80
C MET A 1 44.45 20.70 23.38
N LYS A 2 43.73 20.10 24.34
CA LYS A 2 42.82 18.96 24.12
C LYS A 2 41.41 19.51 23.87
N PRO A 3 40.72 19.21 22.75
CA PRO A 3 39.41 19.79 22.50
C PRO A 3 38.40 19.21 23.49
N LEU A 4 37.67 20.10 24.18
CA LEU A 4 36.56 19.75 25.06
C LEU A 4 35.46 19.10 24.20
N ARG A 5 35.25 17.79 24.36
CA ARG A 5 34.09 17.09 23.78
C ARG A 5 32.89 17.37 24.66
N LEU A 6 31.98 18.24 24.18
CA LEU A 6 30.69 18.46 24.83
C LEU A 6 29.84 17.18 24.74
N PRO A 7 29.11 16.80 25.80
CA PRO A 7 28.20 15.66 25.76
C PRO A 7 27.10 15.89 24.71
N PRO A 8 26.58 14.83 24.07
CA PRO A 8 25.44 14.96 23.16
C PRO A 8 24.26 15.58 23.92
N ALA A 9 23.62 16.57 23.31
CA ALA A 9 22.39 17.15 23.85
C ALA A 9 21.33 16.04 24.01
N PRO A 10 20.49 16.07 25.06
CA PRO A 10 19.38 15.14 25.18
C PRO A 10 18.47 15.26 23.93
N PRO A 11 17.82 14.16 23.50
CA PRO A 11 16.99 14.17 22.31
C PRO A 11 15.96 15.29 22.41
N GLY A 12 15.96 16.15 21.40
CA GLY A 12 14.99 17.24 21.33
C GLY A 12 13.58 16.69 21.09
N LEU A 13 12.57 17.53 21.28
CA LEU A 13 11.18 17.18 20.91
C LEU A 13 11.07 16.70 19.45
N ALA A 14 11.92 17.24 18.56
CA ALA A 14 12.02 16.80 17.18
C ALA A 14 12.52 15.35 17.04
N ASP A 15 13.54 14.94 17.80
CA ASP A 15 14.07 13.58 17.76
C ASP A 15 13.03 12.58 18.28
N VAL A 16 12.33 12.93 19.36
CA VAL A 16 11.23 12.12 19.90
C VAL A 16 10.08 12.01 18.88
N ALA A 17 9.71 13.12 18.23
CA ALA A 17 8.67 13.10 17.20
C ALA A 17 9.06 12.21 16.01
N ILE A 18 10.30 12.31 15.53
CA ILE A 18 10.82 11.47 14.44
C ILE A 18 10.82 9.99 14.84
N LEU A 19 11.29 9.66 16.04
CA LEU A 19 11.32 8.28 16.54
C LEU A 19 9.90 7.70 16.68
N CYS A 20 8.95 8.48 17.21
CA CYS A 20 7.54 8.08 17.30
C CYS A 20 6.93 7.86 15.92
N LEU A 21 7.19 8.75 14.96
CA LEU A 21 6.64 8.66 13.61
C LEU A 21 7.22 7.45 12.87
N LEU A 22 8.53 7.24 12.95
CA LEU A 22 9.21 6.07 12.38
C LEU A 22 8.69 4.77 13.00
N GLY A 23 8.58 4.72 14.34
CA GLY A 23 8.01 3.58 15.05
C GLY A 23 6.56 3.30 14.64
N GLY A 24 5.74 4.34 14.47
CA GLY A 24 4.37 4.23 13.99
C GLY A 24 4.26 3.70 12.56
N VAL A 25 5.13 4.14 11.66
CA VAL A 25 5.21 3.61 10.28
C VAL A 25 5.58 2.14 10.30
N ILE A 26 6.63 1.77 11.02
CA ILE A 26 7.07 0.36 11.14
C ILE A 26 5.95 -0.50 11.72
N ALA A 27 5.31 -0.06 12.79
CA ALA A 27 4.20 -0.79 13.42
C ALA A 27 3.03 -0.97 12.44
N THR A 28 2.70 0.05 11.65
CA THR A 28 1.63 -0.02 10.64
C THR A 28 1.97 -1.01 9.53
N VAL A 29 3.22 -0.98 9.03
CA VAL A 29 3.70 -1.93 8.00
C VAL A 29 3.68 -3.36 8.52
N VAL A 30 4.16 -3.59 9.75
CA VAL A 30 4.15 -4.92 10.38
C VAL A 30 2.72 -5.41 10.61
N ALA A 31 1.83 -4.55 11.11
CA ALA A 31 0.44 -4.91 11.34
C ALA A 31 -0.27 -5.29 10.03
N PHE A 32 -0.01 -4.54 8.96
CA PHE A 32 -0.51 -4.83 7.62
C PHE A 32 0.03 -6.16 7.08
N ALA A 33 1.35 -6.40 7.18
CA ALA A 33 1.97 -7.64 6.72
C ALA A 33 1.44 -8.88 7.43
N ARG A 34 1.16 -8.78 8.73
CA ARG A 34 0.56 -9.87 9.52
C ARG A 34 -0.87 -10.19 9.05
N GLU A 35 -1.65 -9.18 8.71
CA GLU A 35 -3.02 -9.36 8.21
C GLU A 35 -3.02 -10.05 6.83
N PHE A 36 -2.09 -9.67 5.96
CA PHE A 36 -1.89 -10.30 4.65
C PHE A 36 -1.53 -11.78 4.74
N GLN A 37 -0.80 -12.18 5.79
CA GLN A 37 -0.40 -13.58 6.00
C GLN A 37 -1.43 -14.41 6.76
N ALA A 38 -2.46 -13.77 7.32
CA ALA A 38 -3.47 -14.44 8.11
C ALA A 38 -4.26 -15.46 7.26
N PRO A 39 -4.70 -16.59 7.87
CA PRO A 39 -5.57 -17.55 7.20
C PRO A 39 -6.84 -16.87 6.71
N PHE A 40 -7.35 -17.34 5.57
CA PHE A 40 -8.63 -16.87 5.05
C PHE A 40 -9.76 -17.14 6.04
N ALA A 41 -10.38 -16.08 6.56
CA ALA A 41 -11.50 -16.18 7.50
C ALA A 41 -12.80 -15.80 6.77
N GLN A 42 -13.72 -16.77 6.65
CA GLN A 42 -14.98 -16.60 5.93
C GLN A 42 -15.92 -15.55 6.57
N ALA A 43 -15.73 -15.23 7.85
CA ALA A 43 -16.45 -14.18 8.54
C ALA A 43 -15.50 -13.40 9.48
N VAL A 44 -15.15 -12.17 9.09
CA VAL A 44 -14.42 -11.24 9.96
C VAL A 44 -15.38 -10.66 10.98
N GLN A 45 -15.12 -10.85 12.27
CA GLN A 45 -15.88 -10.18 13.32
C GLN A 45 -15.43 -8.71 13.42
N ILE A 46 -16.36 -7.79 13.15
CA ILE A 46 -16.10 -6.34 13.18
C ILE A 46 -16.45 -5.81 14.58
N ASP A 47 -15.46 -5.25 15.25
CA ASP A 47 -15.65 -4.48 16.48
C ASP A 47 -16.20 -3.08 16.15
N LEU A 48 -17.39 -2.74 16.67
CA LEU A 48 -18.07 -1.46 16.44
C LEU A 48 -17.66 -0.37 17.45
N ARG A 49 -16.78 -0.65 18.40
CA ARG A 49 -16.34 0.36 19.38
C ARG A 49 -15.59 1.49 18.67
N PRO A 50 -15.79 2.77 19.04
CA PRO A 50 -15.03 3.89 18.46
C PRO A 50 -13.51 3.73 18.61
N ALA A 51 -13.06 3.04 19.65
CA ALA A 51 -11.64 2.73 19.87
C ALA A 51 -11.04 1.79 18.80
N ALA A 52 -11.86 1.06 18.03
CA ALA A 52 -11.40 0.24 16.92
C ALA A 52 -11.17 1.05 15.63
N LEU A 53 -11.77 2.25 15.52
CA LEU A 53 -11.67 3.09 14.32
C LEU A 53 -10.23 3.43 13.93
N PRO A 54 -9.32 3.85 14.85
CA PRO A 54 -7.94 4.16 14.48
C PRO A 54 -7.24 2.96 13.82
N ARG A 55 -7.47 1.74 14.33
CA ARG A 55 -6.89 0.52 13.76
C ARG A 55 -7.43 0.26 12.35
N TYR A 56 -8.74 0.40 12.12
CA TYR A 56 -9.31 0.23 10.78
C TYR A 56 -8.83 1.29 9.80
N THR A 57 -8.67 2.53 10.25
CA THR A 57 -8.09 3.61 9.44
C THR A 57 -6.67 3.27 9.03
N LEU A 58 -5.83 2.75 9.94
CA LEU A 58 -4.47 2.33 9.62
C LEU A 58 -4.43 1.19 8.59
N TYR A 59 -5.30 0.18 8.72
CA TYR A 59 -5.41 -0.90 7.73
C TYR A 59 -5.92 -0.41 6.37
N SER A 60 -6.91 0.50 6.36
CA SER A 60 -7.41 1.09 5.12
C SER A 60 -6.35 1.95 4.42
N LEU A 61 -5.68 2.81 5.19
CA LEU A 61 -4.65 3.71 4.69
C LEU A 61 -3.44 2.94 4.16
N SER A 62 -2.94 1.96 4.90
CA SER A 62 -1.80 1.13 4.47
C SER A 62 -2.10 0.40 3.16
N ARG A 63 -3.29 -0.18 3.01
CA ARG A 63 -3.74 -0.80 1.75
C ARG A 63 -3.78 0.20 0.60
N GLY A 64 -4.37 1.38 0.82
CA GLY A 64 -4.47 2.44 -0.18
C GLY A 64 -3.11 2.97 -0.62
N VAL A 65 -2.20 3.24 0.33
CA VAL A 65 -0.83 3.69 0.05
C VAL A 65 -0.04 2.62 -0.69
N THR A 66 -0.17 1.34 -0.30
CA THR A 66 0.48 0.23 -0.99
C THR A 66 -0.02 0.12 -2.43
N ALA A 67 -1.33 0.17 -2.64
CA ALA A 67 -1.93 0.17 -3.97
C ALA A 67 -1.47 1.37 -4.81
N LEU A 68 -1.33 2.56 -4.19
CA LEU A 68 -0.83 3.76 -4.86
C LEU A 68 0.63 3.61 -5.30
N VAL A 69 1.51 3.07 -4.45
CA VAL A 69 2.91 2.83 -4.82
C VAL A 69 3.00 1.85 -5.99
N ILE A 70 2.24 0.75 -5.95
CA ILE A 70 2.19 -0.22 -7.06
C ILE A 70 1.67 0.43 -8.33
N SER A 71 0.58 1.20 -8.23
CA SER A 71 0.00 1.95 -9.34
C SER A 71 0.98 2.96 -9.93
N TYR A 72 1.76 3.64 -9.08
CA TYR A 72 2.76 4.61 -9.51
C TYR A 72 3.92 3.95 -10.27
N VAL A 73 4.44 2.82 -9.76
CA VAL A 73 5.47 2.03 -10.46
C VAL A 73 4.94 1.54 -11.81
N PHE A 74 3.71 1.03 -11.85
CA PHE A 74 3.06 0.63 -13.10
C PHE A 74 2.93 1.82 -14.06
N ALA A 75 2.40 2.96 -13.61
CA ALA A 75 2.20 4.14 -14.43
C ALA A 75 3.51 4.66 -15.04
N LEU A 76 4.59 4.71 -14.23
CA LEU A 76 5.91 5.10 -14.71
C LEU A 76 6.48 4.12 -15.73
N ALA A 77 6.44 2.81 -15.44
CA ALA A 77 6.93 1.79 -16.36
C ALA A 77 6.13 1.79 -17.67
N TYR A 78 4.80 1.78 -17.57
CA TYR A 78 3.88 1.77 -18.70
C TYR A 78 4.03 3.02 -19.56
N GLY A 79 3.98 4.20 -18.94
CA GLY A 79 4.17 5.48 -19.61
C GLY A 79 5.54 5.61 -20.28
N TRP A 80 6.61 5.17 -19.60
CA TRP A 80 7.94 5.15 -20.19
C TRP A 80 8.03 4.23 -21.41
N THR A 81 7.43 3.03 -21.34
CA THR A 81 7.39 2.11 -22.49
C THR A 81 6.59 2.67 -23.67
N ALA A 82 5.47 3.33 -23.40
CA ALA A 82 4.66 4.01 -24.43
C ALA A 82 5.45 5.14 -25.10
N ALA A 83 6.20 5.93 -24.33
CA ALA A 83 7.02 7.03 -24.85
C ALA A 83 8.23 6.58 -25.67
N LYS A 84 8.74 5.36 -25.45
CA LYS A 84 9.99 4.90 -26.07
C LYS A 84 9.84 4.51 -27.55
N SER A 85 8.64 4.16 -28.01
CA SER A 85 8.44 3.75 -29.41
C SER A 85 7.03 4.09 -29.93
N ARG A 86 6.95 4.55 -31.19
CA ARG A 86 5.65 4.85 -31.83
C ARG A 86 4.74 3.64 -31.96
N ALA A 87 5.31 2.44 -32.05
CA ALA A 87 4.53 1.20 -32.08
C ALA A 87 3.89 0.90 -30.71
N ALA A 88 4.65 1.04 -29.61
CA ALA A 88 4.11 0.88 -28.27
C ALA A 88 3.07 1.96 -27.96
N GLU A 89 3.32 3.22 -28.31
CA GLU A 89 2.37 4.32 -28.16
C GLU A 89 1.00 3.99 -28.80
N ARG A 90 1.01 3.54 -30.06
CA ARG A 90 -0.20 3.20 -30.81
C ARG A 90 -0.99 2.02 -30.24
N LEU A 91 -0.35 1.14 -29.46
CA LEU A 91 -1.01 -0.01 -28.83
C LEU A 91 -1.42 0.29 -27.38
N LEU A 92 -0.51 0.87 -26.60
CA LEU A 92 -0.66 1.07 -25.16
C LEU A 92 -1.64 2.20 -24.83
N LEU A 93 -1.71 3.28 -25.62
CA LEU A 93 -2.65 4.36 -25.35
C LEU A 93 -4.11 3.92 -25.55
N PRO A 94 -4.52 3.31 -26.68
CA PRO A 94 -5.90 2.84 -26.83
C PRO A 94 -6.28 1.76 -25.82
N LEU A 95 -5.33 0.87 -25.47
CA LEU A 95 -5.55 -0.15 -24.45
C LEU A 95 -5.82 0.50 -23.08
N LEU A 96 -5.08 1.54 -22.72
CA LEU A 96 -5.29 2.30 -21.50
C LEU A 96 -6.64 3.04 -21.53
N ASP A 97 -7.03 3.65 -22.65
CA ASP A 97 -8.32 4.31 -22.81
C ASP A 97 -9.50 3.33 -22.62
N ILE A 98 -9.41 2.13 -23.22
CA ILE A 98 -10.42 1.07 -23.06
C ILE A 98 -10.50 0.64 -21.59
N LEU A 99 -9.36 0.35 -20.95
CA LEU A 99 -9.31 -0.05 -19.55
C LEU A 99 -9.89 1.02 -18.62
N GLN A 100 -9.64 2.29 -18.93
CA GLN A 100 -10.18 3.44 -18.18
C GLN A 100 -11.69 3.66 -18.39
N SER A 101 -12.24 3.22 -19.51
CA SER A 101 -13.69 3.34 -19.80
C SER A 101 -14.54 2.27 -19.10
N ILE A 102 -13.95 1.15 -18.70
CA ILE A 102 -14.67 0.06 -18.02
C ILE A 102 -14.93 0.45 -16.56
N PRO A 103 -16.18 0.43 -16.08
CA PRO A 103 -16.46 0.73 -14.68
C PRO A 103 -15.86 -0.34 -13.76
N VAL A 104 -15.43 0.07 -12.57
CA VAL A 104 -14.83 -0.84 -11.58
C VAL A 104 -15.76 -2.02 -11.27
N LEU A 105 -17.07 -1.78 -11.20
CA LEU A 105 -18.08 -2.81 -10.98
C LEU A 105 -18.10 -3.92 -12.06
N GLY A 106 -17.66 -3.60 -13.29
CA GLY A 106 -17.67 -4.53 -14.41
C GLY A 106 -16.49 -5.51 -14.42
N PHE A 107 -15.31 -5.11 -13.93
CA PHE A 107 -14.12 -5.99 -13.95
C PHE A 107 -13.75 -6.57 -12.57
N LEU A 108 -14.15 -5.91 -11.47
CA LEU A 108 -13.76 -6.31 -10.12
C LEU A 108 -14.18 -7.73 -9.74
N PRO A 109 -15.42 -8.21 -10.02
CA PRO A 109 -15.82 -9.57 -9.64
C PRO A 109 -14.93 -10.65 -10.28
N GLY A 110 -14.62 -10.51 -11.57
CA GLY A 110 -13.73 -11.43 -12.27
C GLY A 110 -12.31 -11.40 -11.71
N LEU A 111 -11.78 -10.20 -11.42
CA LEU A 111 -10.47 -10.04 -10.79
C LEU A 111 -10.42 -10.72 -9.42
N VAL A 112 -11.42 -10.49 -8.56
CA VAL A 112 -11.49 -11.09 -7.21
C VAL A 112 -11.54 -12.61 -7.30
N LEU A 113 -12.39 -13.18 -8.17
CA LEU A 113 -12.44 -14.64 -8.35
C LEU A 113 -11.10 -15.21 -8.86
N GLY A 114 -10.44 -14.51 -9.77
CA GLY A 114 -9.10 -14.88 -10.25
C GLY A 114 -8.06 -14.85 -9.13
N LEU A 115 -8.04 -13.80 -8.32
CA LEU A 115 -7.12 -13.66 -7.20
C LEU A 115 -7.39 -14.71 -6.10
N MET A 116 -8.65 -14.99 -5.78
CA MET A 116 -9.04 -16.07 -4.87
C MET A 116 -8.59 -17.44 -5.38
N SER A 117 -8.62 -17.67 -6.71
CA SER A 117 -8.10 -18.92 -7.29
C SER A 117 -6.59 -19.05 -7.19
N LEU A 118 -5.85 -17.93 -7.23
CA LEU A 118 -4.40 -17.88 -7.13
C LEU A 118 -3.91 -17.96 -5.68
N PHE A 119 -4.69 -17.44 -4.73
CA PHE A 119 -4.35 -17.39 -3.30
C PHE A 119 -5.48 -17.96 -2.41
N PRO A 120 -5.83 -19.25 -2.55
CA PRO A 120 -7.05 -19.81 -1.93
C PRO A 120 -7.01 -19.90 -0.40
N ALA A 121 -5.81 -19.88 0.21
CA ALA A 121 -5.63 -20.15 1.64
C ALA A 121 -5.19 -18.93 2.47
N ARG A 122 -5.01 -17.76 1.84
CA ARG A 122 -4.51 -16.56 2.53
C ARG A 122 -5.32 -15.32 2.14
N ASN A 123 -5.33 -14.32 3.00
CA ASN A 123 -5.94 -13.01 2.75
C ASN A 123 -5.16 -12.14 1.74
N MET A 124 -4.49 -12.77 0.77
CA MET A 124 -3.67 -12.10 -0.26
C MET A 124 -4.43 -11.84 -1.56
N GLY A 125 -5.60 -12.46 -1.74
CA GLY A 125 -6.44 -12.38 -2.95
C GLY A 125 -7.73 -11.59 -2.76
#